data_AF-A0A7J3A2Y7-F1
#
_entry.id   AF-A0A7J3A2Y7-F1
#
_cell.length_a   1.000
_cell.length_b   1.000
_cell.length_c   1.000
_cell.angle_alpha   90.00
_cell.angle_beta   90.00
_cell.angle_gamma   90.00
#
_symmetry.space_group_name_H-M   'P 1'
#
loop_
_entity.id
_entity.type
_entity.pdbx_description
1 polymer ?
#
loop_
_entity_poly.entity_id
_entity_poly.type
_entity_poly.pdbx_seq_one_letter_code
_entity_poly.pdbx_strand_id
1 'polypeptide(L)'
;MLPLGLGRPEELLELEEMLEEPKQLKPDIREEPSLELEEEEHEEGEAVERTGTVQVQTMKIGEHEVVEEIVEGEDVSYLKCVRCGMTVRLDEVSKLSETKCIETQVVTKTVTESKTVELKTCGYCGGEAIGLYPVEYVDNNPIEVPVCGQCAGKIEETYLKARPNMTGLTRKARVRCRHPLEASRKVAWHHYTATWYVGDEKGIWPCPACGAGFDRILEAVKHFTERHPELPARSGREYIIGVGEVSRTWQGYYCPTCGLLYESEVALKEHYKTHGGG
;
A
#
# COMPACT_ATOMS: atom_id res chain seq x y z
N MET A 1 -12.11 -58.50 -1.94
CA MET A 1 -13.24 -59.28 -2.46
C MET A 1 -14.53 -58.53 -2.12
N LEU A 2 -15.26 -58.06 -3.14
CA LEU A 2 -16.67 -57.62 -3.06
C LEU A 2 -17.58 -58.86 -2.98
N PRO A 3 -18.82 -58.75 -2.47
CA PRO A 3 -19.99 -58.37 -3.31
C PRO A 3 -20.87 -57.30 -2.62
N LEU A 4 -21.39 -56.24 -3.27
CA LEU A 4 -22.39 -56.14 -4.33
C LEU A 4 -23.72 -56.88 -4.03
N GLY A 5 -24.66 -56.15 -3.41
CA GLY A 5 -26.09 -56.44 -3.40
C GLY A 5 -26.83 -55.35 -4.19
N LEU A 6 -27.38 -55.76 -5.32
CA LEU A 6 -28.17 -54.95 -6.26
C LEU A 6 -29.59 -54.73 -5.74
N GLY A 7 -30.05 -53.49 -5.81
CA GLY A 7 -31.46 -53.11 -5.85
C GLY A 7 -31.61 -51.94 -6.83
N ARG A 8 -32.33 -52.17 -7.92
CA ARG A 8 -32.76 -51.25 -8.99
C ARG A 8 -34.21 -51.71 -9.32
N PRO A 9 -35.02 -51.00 -10.14
CA PRO A 9 -35.16 -49.57 -10.41
C PRO A 9 -36.65 -49.18 -10.71
N GLU A 10 -37.39 -48.50 -9.84
CA GLU A 10 -38.70 -47.94 -10.23
C GLU A 10 -38.90 -46.62 -9.49
N GLU A 11 -38.67 -45.51 -10.19
CA GLU A 11 -39.24 -44.16 -9.97
C GLU A 11 -38.46 -43.15 -10.84
N LEU A 12 -38.48 -43.43 -12.14
CA LEU A 12 -38.11 -42.53 -13.22
C LEU A 12 -39.18 -42.80 -14.28
N LEU A 13 -39.91 -41.75 -14.66
CA LEU A 13 -40.95 -41.63 -15.70
C LEU A 13 -42.32 -41.27 -15.12
N GLU A 14 -42.55 -39.96 -15.08
CA GLU A 14 -43.79 -39.17 -15.02
C GLU A 14 -43.36 -37.90 -14.25
N LEU A 15 -42.70 -36.93 -14.87
CA LEU A 15 -43.35 -35.86 -15.64
C LEU A 15 -42.30 -35.16 -16.51
N GLU A 16 -42.02 -35.70 -17.70
CA GLU A 16 -41.51 -34.94 -18.84
C GLU A 16 -42.71 -34.55 -19.70
N GLU A 17 -43.34 -33.42 -19.39
CA GLU A 17 -44.16 -32.70 -20.36
C GLU A 17 -44.10 -31.21 -20.00
N MET A 18 -44.00 -30.35 -21.02
CA MET A 18 -43.86 -28.89 -21.00
C MET A 18 -42.43 -28.33 -21.13
N LEU A 19 -41.81 -28.67 -22.26
CA LEU A 19 -40.95 -27.77 -23.03
C LEU A 19 -41.78 -26.58 -23.54
N GLU A 20 -41.54 -25.36 -23.04
CA GLU A 20 -41.80 -24.10 -23.76
C GLU A 20 -40.75 -23.04 -23.38
N GLU A 21 -39.85 -22.72 -24.32
CA GLU A 21 -39.19 -21.42 -24.44
C GLU A 21 -39.95 -20.58 -25.52
N PRO A 22 -39.68 -19.28 -25.71
CA PRO A 22 -39.60 -18.18 -24.75
C PRO A 22 -40.57 -17.02 -25.15
N LYS A 23 -41.11 -16.24 -24.20
CA LYS A 23 -41.79 -14.97 -24.52
C LYS A 23 -40.99 -13.79 -24.01
N GLN A 24 -40.51 -13.00 -24.97
CA GLN A 24 -39.86 -11.71 -24.78
C GLN A 24 -40.81 -10.74 -24.05
N LEU A 25 -40.37 -10.18 -22.93
CA LEU A 25 -41.03 -9.05 -22.29
C LEU A 25 -40.21 -7.79 -22.56
N LYS A 26 -40.83 -6.82 -23.22
CA LYS A 26 -40.26 -5.50 -23.55
C LYS A 26 -40.10 -4.64 -22.29
N PRO A 27 -39.16 -3.69 -22.28
CA PRO A 27 -38.94 -2.78 -21.17
C PRO A 27 -40.07 -1.75 -21.08
N ASP A 28 -40.71 -1.67 -19.92
CA ASP A 28 -41.69 -0.63 -19.61
C ASP A 28 -40.92 0.61 -19.11
N ILE A 29 -40.86 1.62 -19.97
CA ILE A 29 -40.35 2.95 -19.65
C ILE A 29 -41.45 3.63 -18.83
N ARG A 30 -41.24 3.75 -17.52
CA ARG A 30 -41.97 4.70 -16.70
C ARG A 30 -41.11 5.95 -16.54
N GLU A 31 -41.58 7.02 -17.16
CA GLU A 31 -41.10 8.39 -16.95
C GLU A 31 -41.24 8.72 -15.46
N GLU A 32 -40.10 8.95 -14.79
CA GLU A 32 -40.09 9.59 -13.48
C GLU A 32 -40.22 11.11 -13.67
N PRO A 33 -41.09 11.79 -12.91
CA PRO A 33 -41.28 13.23 -13.01
C PRO A 33 -40.05 13.96 -12.44
N SER A 34 -39.57 14.95 -13.19
CA SER A 34 -38.56 15.91 -12.75
C SER A 34 -39.00 16.58 -11.44
N LEU A 35 -38.28 16.31 -10.35
CA LEU A 35 -38.41 17.06 -9.10
C LEU A 35 -37.33 18.14 -9.06
N GLU A 36 -37.83 19.37 -9.02
CA GLU A 36 -37.10 20.62 -8.87
C GLU A 36 -36.28 20.60 -7.57
N LEU A 37 -35.06 21.12 -7.65
CA LEU A 37 -34.19 21.36 -6.51
C LEU A 37 -34.75 22.58 -5.76
N GLU A 38 -35.34 22.36 -4.58
CA GLU A 38 -35.55 23.44 -3.62
C GLU A 38 -34.25 23.64 -2.84
N GLU A 39 -33.69 24.84 -2.98
CA GLU A 39 -32.54 25.34 -2.25
C GLU A 39 -32.95 25.60 -0.79
N GLU A 40 -32.46 24.78 0.15
CA GLU A 40 -32.49 25.15 1.57
C GLU A 40 -31.20 25.89 1.93
N GLU A 41 -31.35 27.21 2.11
CA GLU A 41 -30.37 28.07 2.78
C GLU A 41 -30.15 27.58 4.22
N HIS A 42 -28.91 27.19 4.55
CA HIS A 42 -28.49 26.99 5.93
C HIS A 42 -27.40 28.01 6.28
N GLU A 43 -27.68 28.74 7.35
CA GLU A 43 -26.93 29.90 7.85
C GLU A 43 -25.45 29.58 8.12
N GLU A 44 -24.61 30.55 7.74
CA GLU A 44 -23.16 30.58 7.96
C GLU A 44 -22.81 30.48 9.45
N GLY A 45 -22.27 29.33 9.85
CA GLY A 45 -21.41 29.22 11.03
C GLY A 45 -19.95 29.21 10.57
N GLU A 46 -19.21 30.29 10.81
CA GLU A 46 -17.76 30.37 10.58
C GLU A 46 -17.01 29.24 11.33
N ALA A 47 -16.69 28.18 10.60
CA ALA A 47 -15.66 27.22 11.00
C ALA A 47 -14.33 27.71 10.42
N VAL A 48 -13.57 28.43 11.24
CA VAL A 48 -12.18 28.82 10.93
C VAL A 48 -11.36 27.55 10.69
N GLU A 49 -11.05 27.28 9.42
CA GLU A 49 -10.00 26.35 9.03
C GLU A 49 -8.66 26.84 9.58
N ARG A 50 -8.20 26.20 10.64
CA ARG A 50 -6.80 26.31 11.07
C ARG A 50 -5.97 25.37 10.20
N THR A 51 -5.59 25.82 9.02
CA THR A 51 -4.40 25.29 8.33
C THR A 51 -3.17 25.67 9.14
N GLY A 52 -2.84 24.86 10.15
CA GLY A 52 -1.63 25.02 10.92
C GLY A 52 -0.43 24.54 10.12
N THR A 53 0.20 25.42 9.34
CA THR A 53 1.63 25.27 9.07
C THR A 53 2.35 25.41 10.41
N VAL A 54 2.88 24.31 10.95
CA VAL A 54 3.79 24.37 12.09
C VAL A 54 5.08 25.00 11.58
N GLN A 55 5.24 26.31 11.77
CA GLN A 55 6.53 26.97 11.63
C GLN A 55 7.41 26.48 12.79
N VAL A 56 8.23 25.47 12.54
CA VAL A 56 9.30 25.11 13.47
C VAL A 56 10.28 26.28 13.46
N GLN A 57 10.40 27.00 14.57
CA GLN A 57 11.38 28.09 14.70
C GLN A 57 12.79 27.49 14.65
N THR A 58 13.48 27.70 13.53
CA THR A 58 14.90 27.35 13.39
C THR A 58 15.75 28.52 13.86
N MET A 59 16.89 28.19 14.49
CA MET A 59 17.89 29.18 14.90
C MET A 59 19.17 28.96 14.09
N LYS A 60 19.87 30.05 13.74
CA LYS A 60 21.13 29.98 13.01
C LYS A 60 22.31 30.08 13.97
N ILE A 61 23.18 29.08 13.98
CA ILE A 61 24.41 29.05 14.78
C ILE A 61 25.57 28.72 13.85
N GLY A 62 26.41 29.71 13.56
CA GLY A 62 27.47 29.59 12.56
C GLY A 62 26.90 29.31 11.16
N GLU A 63 27.35 28.22 10.53
CA GLU A 63 26.84 27.70 9.24
C GLU A 63 25.65 26.74 9.41
N HIS A 64 25.25 26.42 10.64
CA HIS A 64 24.19 25.46 10.94
C HIS A 64 22.85 26.15 11.17
N GLU A 65 21.79 25.48 10.75
CA GLU A 65 20.41 25.84 11.03
C GLU A 65 19.85 24.77 11.95
N VAL A 66 19.55 25.11 13.19
CA VAL A 66 19.28 24.15 14.26
C VAL A 66 17.89 24.28 14.83
N VAL A 67 17.35 23.15 15.28
CA VAL A 67 16.11 23.04 16.06
C VAL A 67 16.45 22.46 17.43
N GLU A 68 15.80 22.95 18.47
CA GLU A 68 15.93 22.41 19.81
C GLU A 68 15.07 21.15 19.97
N GLU A 69 15.70 20.03 20.31
CA GLU A 69 15.05 18.78 20.69
C GLU A 69 15.12 18.61 22.21
N ILE A 70 13.96 18.50 22.85
CA ILE A 70 13.82 18.20 24.28
C ILE A 70 13.64 16.69 24.40
N VAL A 71 14.59 16.01 25.05
CA VAL A 71 14.52 14.56 25.31
C VAL A 71 13.95 14.35 26.71
N GLU A 72 12.84 13.60 26.82
CA GLU A 72 12.24 13.28 28.12
C GLU A 72 13.21 12.47 28.99
N GLY A 73 13.60 13.03 30.13
CA GLY A 73 14.48 12.37 31.12
C GLY A 73 15.90 12.90 31.18
N GLU A 74 16.27 13.92 30.40
CA GLU A 74 17.57 14.57 30.47
C GLU A 74 17.48 16.04 30.92
N ASP A 75 18.48 16.48 31.69
CA ASP A 75 18.52 17.80 32.33
C ASP A 75 18.85 18.95 31.37
N VAL A 76 19.25 18.62 30.13
CA VAL A 76 19.77 19.55 29.12
C VAL A 76 19.16 19.23 27.77
N SER A 77 18.73 20.27 27.04
CA SER A 77 18.21 20.15 25.69
C SER A 77 19.32 20.03 24.64
N TYR A 78 18.96 19.52 23.47
CA TYR A 78 19.87 19.30 22.36
C TYR A 78 19.54 20.24 21.20
N LEU A 79 20.55 20.69 20.47
CA LEU A 79 20.41 21.43 19.22
C LEU A 79 20.79 20.51 18.06
N LYS A 80 19.86 20.29 17.15
CA LYS A 80 20.06 19.46 15.97
C LYS A 80 20.01 20.30 14.71
N CYS A 81 21.08 20.24 13.93
CA CYS A 81 21.15 20.90 12.63
C CYS A 81 20.26 20.19 11.62
N VAL A 82 19.30 20.91 11.04
CA VAL A 82 18.40 20.39 9.99
C VAL A 82 19.10 20.19 8.65
N ARG A 83 20.31 20.75 8.48
CA ARG A 83 21.09 20.68 7.23
C ARG A 83 22.08 19.52 7.20
N CYS A 84 22.81 19.29 8.30
CA CYS A 84 23.84 18.25 8.36
C CYS A 84 23.50 17.10 9.31
N GLY A 85 22.45 17.23 10.12
CA GLY A 85 22.06 16.25 11.13
C GLY A 85 22.95 16.27 12.39
N MET A 86 23.89 17.20 12.51
CA MET A 86 24.74 17.32 13.70
C MET A 86 23.89 17.71 14.90
N THR A 87 23.89 16.85 15.93
CA THR A 87 23.25 17.12 17.21
C THR A 87 24.32 17.44 18.26
N VAL A 88 24.17 18.57 18.96
CA VAL A 88 25.04 18.96 20.09
C VAL A 88 24.18 19.28 21.30
N ARG A 89 24.72 19.15 22.50
CA ARG A 89 24.04 19.60 23.72
C ARG A 89 24.04 21.13 23.78
N LEU A 90 23.05 21.73 24.43
CA LEU A 90 22.94 23.19 24.57
C LEU A 90 24.16 23.82 25.29
N ASP A 91 24.86 23.08 26.15
CA ASP A 91 26.11 23.52 26.80
C ASP A 91 27.35 23.43 25.89
N GLU A 92 27.24 22.81 24.71
CA GLU A 92 28.34 22.59 23.77
C GLU A 92 28.14 23.31 22.43
N VAL A 93 27.34 24.38 22.41
CA VAL A 93 26.99 25.18 21.21
C VAL A 93 28.21 25.62 20.40
N SER A 94 29.35 25.89 21.04
CA SER A 94 30.59 26.28 20.36
C SER A 94 31.04 25.27 19.30
N LYS A 95 30.73 23.98 19.47
CA LYS A 95 31.02 22.93 18.49
C LYS A 95 30.33 23.18 17.14
N LEU A 96 29.12 23.76 17.15
CA LEU A 96 28.42 24.14 15.91
C LEU A 96 29.10 25.33 15.22
N SER A 97 29.58 26.32 15.97
CA SER A 97 30.27 27.47 15.36
C SER A 97 31.65 27.15 14.81
N GLU A 98 32.34 26.17 15.41
CA GLU A 98 33.70 25.75 15.03
C GLU A 98 33.71 24.69 13.92
N THR A 99 32.62 23.95 13.73
CA THR A 99 32.49 22.95 12.67
C THR A 99 31.75 23.52 11.47
N LYS A 100 32.34 23.34 10.27
CA LYS A 100 31.65 23.68 9.03
C LYS A 100 30.43 22.80 8.86
N CYS A 101 29.32 23.38 8.43
CA CYS A 101 28.11 22.63 8.13
C CYS A 101 28.32 21.88 6.81
N ILE A 102 28.74 20.62 6.90
CA ILE A 102 28.81 19.73 5.74
C ILE A 102 27.40 19.18 5.53
N GLU A 103 26.72 19.69 4.53
CA GLU A 103 25.37 19.30 4.15
C GLU A 103 25.33 17.80 3.82
N THR A 104 25.01 16.97 4.82
CA THR A 104 24.67 15.58 4.64
C THR A 104 23.29 15.58 3.99
N GLN A 105 23.25 15.52 2.66
CA GLN A 105 22.00 15.57 1.90
C GLN A 105 21.10 14.39 2.24
N VAL A 106 20.31 14.53 3.30
CA VAL A 106 19.02 13.86 3.43
C VAL A 106 18.16 14.51 2.36
N VAL A 107 18.01 13.83 1.23
CA VAL A 107 17.28 14.34 0.07
C VAL A 107 15.79 14.39 0.41
N THR A 108 15.34 15.52 0.97
CA THR A 108 13.94 15.94 0.87
C THR A 108 13.79 16.63 -0.48
N LYS A 109 13.12 15.99 -1.44
CA LYS A 109 12.81 16.61 -2.74
C LYS A 109 11.82 17.75 -2.51
N THR A 110 12.30 19.00 -2.46
CA THR A 110 11.53 20.14 -2.96
C THR A 110 11.95 20.37 -4.40
N VAL A 111 10.99 20.25 -5.32
CA VAL A 111 11.20 20.41 -6.76
C VAL A 111 11.53 21.87 -7.05
N THR A 112 12.80 22.19 -7.21
CA THR A 112 13.33 23.19 -8.15
C THR A 112 14.85 23.04 -8.22
N GLU A 113 15.36 22.98 -9.44
CA GLU A 113 16.78 22.82 -9.84
C GLU A 113 17.30 21.39 -9.98
N SER A 114 17.42 21.01 -11.25
CA SER A 114 18.04 19.81 -11.80
C SER A 114 19.54 19.74 -11.48
N LYS A 115 19.89 19.47 -10.22
CA LYS A 115 21.26 19.07 -9.85
C LYS A 115 21.36 17.56 -10.00
N THR A 116 22.13 17.12 -10.99
CA THR A 116 22.49 15.70 -11.18
C THR A 116 23.16 15.18 -9.91
N VAL A 117 22.42 14.40 -9.12
CA VAL A 117 22.96 13.69 -7.96
C VAL A 117 23.85 12.56 -8.49
N GLU A 118 25.15 12.62 -8.20
CA GLU A 118 26.07 11.55 -8.55
C GLU A 118 25.81 10.32 -7.66
N LEU A 119 25.03 9.41 -8.21
CA LEU A 119 24.59 8.14 -7.63
C LEU A 119 25.72 7.10 -7.54
N LYS A 120 26.80 7.40 -6.80
CA LYS A 120 27.99 6.53 -6.81
C LYS A 120 27.97 5.44 -5.74
N THR A 121 27.48 5.72 -4.53
CA THR A 121 27.63 4.80 -3.40
C THR A 121 26.29 4.37 -2.79
N CYS A 122 26.20 3.09 -2.47
CA CYS A 122 25.06 2.45 -1.84
C CYS A 122 24.89 2.93 -0.40
N GLY A 123 23.69 3.41 -0.06
CA GLY A 123 23.37 3.93 1.28
C GLY A 123 23.41 2.86 2.39
N TYR A 124 23.42 1.57 2.04
CA TYR A 124 23.45 0.47 3.02
C TYR A 124 24.84 -0.10 3.28
N CYS A 125 25.70 -0.16 2.25
CA CYS A 125 26.97 -0.87 2.34
C CYS A 125 28.17 -0.14 1.72
N GLY A 126 27.96 1.06 1.15
CA GLY A 126 29.01 1.86 0.52
C GLY A 126 29.53 1.35 -0.83
N GLY A 127 29.02 0.21 -1.34
CA GLY A 127 29.37 -0.32 -2.67
C GLY A 127 28.81 0.51 -3.82
N GLU A 128 29.15 0.17 -5.06
CA GLU A 128 28.66 0.91 -6.24
C GLU A 128 27.13 0.80 -6.38
N ALA A 129 26.44 1.95 -6.37
CA ALA A 129 25.00 2.00 -6.52
C ALA A 129 24.59 1.72 -7.98
N ILE A 130 23.53 0.94 -8.15
CA ILE A 130 22.97 0.62 -9.48
C ILE A 130 21.72 1.45 -9.79
N GLY A 131 21.14 2.10 -8.79
CA GLY A 131 19.91 2.87 -8.95
C GLY A 131 19.42 3.48 -7.64
N LEU A 132 18.46 4.40 -7.78
CA LEU A 132 17.64 4.92 -6.69
C LEU A 132 16.37 4.10 -6.59
N TYR A 133 16.06 3.63 -5.38
CA TYR A 133 14.81 2.90 -5.12
C TYR A 133 14.07 3.46 -3.91
N PRO A 134 12.73 3.45 -3.93
CA PRO A 134 11.93 3.81 -2.78
C PRO A 134 12.06 2.72 -1.72
N VAL A 135 12.68 3.04 -0.58
CA VAL A 135 12.88 2.04 0.50
C VAL A 135 12.14 2.40 1.78
N GLU A 136 11.86 3.69 1.99
CA GLU A 136 11.08 4.20 3.09
C GLU A 136 10.05 5.21 2.57
N TYR A 137 9.00 5.45 3.36
CA TYR A 137 7.98 6.44 3.05
C TYR A 137 7.73 7.29 4.28
N VAL A 138 7.80 8.60 4.11
CA VAL A 138 7.46 9.59 5.15
C VAL A 138 6.33 10.44 4.58
N ASP A 139 5.20 10.49 5.29
CA ASP A 139 4.00 11.22 4.88
C ASP A 139 3.53 10.88 3.44
N ASN A 140 3.53 9.58 3.11
CA ASN A 140 3.22 9.03 1.78
C ASN A 140 4.20 9.40 0.65
N ASN A 141 5.29 10.11 0.95
CA ASN A 141 6.33 10.41 -0.02
C ASN A 141 7.46 9.37 0.05
N PRO A 142 7.86 8.76 -1.08
CA PRO A 142 8.96 7.80 -1.10
C PRO A 142 10.31 8.51 -0.84
N ILE A 143 11.06 7.98 0.10
CA ILE A 143 12.48 8.29 0.28
C ILE A 143 13.26 7.33 -0.61
N GLU A 144 13.89 7.89 -1.64
CA GLU A 144 14.74 7.16 -2.54
C GLU A 144 16.18 7.09 -2.01
N VAL A 145 16.72 5.87 -1.93
CA VAL A 145 18.10 5.63 -1.48
C VAL A 145 18.90 4.99 -2.62
N PRO A 146 20.17 5.38 -2.86
CA PRO A 146 21.05 4.65 -3.75
C PRO A 146 21.31 3.23 -3.24
N VAL A 147 21.09 2.21 -4.06
CA VAL A 147 21.28 0.81 -3.65
C VAL A 147 22.19 0.08 -4.64
N CYS A 148 23.15 -0.71 -4.16
CA CYS A 148 23.97 -1.60 -4.98
C CYS A 148 23.23 -2.90 -5.36
N GLY A 149 23.75 -3.66 -6.33
CA GLY A 149 23.15 -4.92 -6.77
C GLY A 149 22.92 -5.95 -5.66
N GLN A 150 23.86 -6.08 -4.70
CA GLN A 150 23.75 -7.03 -3.59
C GLN A 150 22.67 -6.63 -2.57
N CYS A 151 22.63 -5.36 -2.17
CA CYS A 151 21.59 -4.88 -1.25
C CYS A 151 20.22 -4.89 -1.91
N ALA A 152 20.16 -4.55 -3.20
CA ALA A 152 18.95 -4.66 -3.99
C ALA A 152 18.41 -6.11 -3.97
N GLY A 153 19.27 -7.12 -4.17
CA GLY A 153 18.86 -8.52 -4.08
C GLY A 153 18.29 -8.92 -2.70
N LYS A 154 18.87 -8.40 -1.61
CA LYS A 154 18.34 -8.62 -0.25
C LYS A 154 16.96 -7.98 -0.06
N ILE A 155 16.76 -6.76 -0.56
CA ILE A 155 15.47 -6.07 -0.48
C ILE A 155 14.41 -6.87 -1.26
N GLU A 156 14.72 -7.29 -2.48
CA GLU A 156 13.82 -8.10 -3.31
C GLU A 156 13.45 -9.42 -2.63
N GLU A 157 14.41 -10.07 -1.96
CA GLU A 157 14.15 -11.26 -1.16
C GLU A 157 13.18 -10.99 -0.01
N THR A 158 13.25 -9.81 0.62
CA THR A 158 12.27 -9.45 1.66
C THR A 158 10.87 -9.29 1.07
N TYR A 159 10.71 -8.67 -0.11
CA TYR A 159 9.40 -8.54 -0.77
C TYR A 159 8.80 -9.89 -1.15
N LEU A 160 9.62 -10.84 -1.60
CA LEU A 160 9.18 -12.20 -1.94
C LEU A 160 8.66 -12.97 -0.73
N LYS A 161 9.24 -12.73 0.45
CA LYS A 161 8.85 -13.39 1.71
C LYS A 161 7.77 -12.64 2.48
N ALA A 162 7.65 -11.33 2.29
CA ALA A 162 6.72 -10.47 3.00
C ALA A 162 5.27 -10.81 2.67
N ARG A 163 4.40 -10.74 3.66
CA ARG A 163 2.95 -10.93 3.50
C ARG A 163 2.21 -9.95 4.39
N PRO A 164 1.08 -9.37 3.92
CA PRO A 164 0.25 -8.56 4.80
C PRO A 164 -0.34 -9.43 5.91
N ASN A 165 -0.50 -8.85 7.09
CA ASN A 165 -1.26 -9.46 8.17
C ASN A 165 -2.47 -8.58 8.45
N MET A 166 -3.65 -9.19 8.48
CA MET A 166 -4.90 -8.49 8.78
C MET A 166 -5.51 -8.99 10.09
N THR A 167 -6.38 -8.18 10.67
CA THR A 167 -7.18 -8.58 11.83
C THR A 167 -8.33 -9.44 11.34
N GLY A 168 -8.36 -10.70 11.72
CA GLY A 168 -9.42 -11.62 11.34
C GLY A 168 -10.78 -11.23 11.94
N LEU A 169 -11.80 -12.01 11.58
CA LEU A 169 -13.20 -11.75 11.98
C LEU A 169 -13.36 -11.57 13.50
N THR A 170 -12.61 -12.35 14.28
CA THR A 170 -12.43 -12.07 15.70
C THR A 170 -11.19 -11.20 15.84
N ARG A 171 -11.30 -10.01 16.44
CA ARG A 171 -10.18 -9.06 16.67
C ARG A 171 -8.99 -9.62 17.46
N LYS A 172 -9.06 -10.89 17.86
CA LYS A 172 -8.04 -11.67 18.57
C LYS A 172 -7.12 -12.46 17.64
N ALA A 173 -7.55 -12.79 16.41
CA ALA A 173 -6.75 -13.56 15.47
C ALA A 173 -6.11 -12.65 14.42
N ARG A 174 -4.81 -12.83 14.17
CA ARG A 174 -4.13 -12.27 13.01
C ARG A 174 -4.17 -13.29 11.88
N VAL A 175 -4.64 -12.88 10.71
CA VAL A 175 -4.67 -13.72 9.52
C VAL A 175 -3.56 -13.25 8.59
N ARG A 176 -2.65 -14.16 8.26
CA ARG A 176 -1.61 -13.90 7.25
C ARG A 176 -2.24 -14.01 5.87
N CYS A 177 -2.26 -12.90 5.15
CA CYS A 177 -2.84 -12.84 3.82
C CYS A 177 -1.95 -13.53 2.78
N ARG A 178 -2.60 -14.05 1.73
CA ARG A 178 -1.92 -14.73 0.62
C ARG A 178 -2.54 -14.33 -0.70
N HIS A 179 -1.70 -14.23 -1.72
CA HIS A 179 -2.14 -14.07 -3.09
C HIS A 179 -2.48 -15.46 -3.69
N PRO A 180 -3.59 -15.61 -4.44
CA PRO A 180 -4.01 -16.91 -5.00
C PRO A 180 -2.94 -17.60 -5.87
N LEU A 181 -2.13 -16.80 -6.58
CA LEU A 181 -1.08 -17.29 -7.48
C LEU A 181 0.25 -17.67 -6.79
N GLU A 182 0.34 -17.59 -5.45
CA GLU A 182 1.59 -17.94 -4.73
C GLU A 182 2.04 -19.38 -4.95
N ALA A 183 1.11 -20.30 -5.24
CA ALA A 183 1.45 -21.70 -5.48
C ALA A 183 2.08 -21.95 -6.87
N SER A 184 1.84 -21.06 -7.83
CA SER A 184 2.21 -21.27 -9.24
C SER A 184 3.18 -20.24 -9.79
N ARG A 185 3.30 -19.06 -9.16
CA ARG A 185 4.12 -17.95 -9.63
C ARG A 185 4.94 -17.32 -8.52
N LYS A 186 5.99 -16.58 -8.92
CA LYS A 186 6.72 -15.72 -8.00
C LYS A 186 5.82 -14.53 -7.65
N VAL A 187 5.45 -14.42 -6.37
CA VAL A 187 4.64 -13.33 -5.88
C VAL A 187 5.38 -12.60 -4.77
N ALA A 188 5.36 -11.28 -4.86
CA ALA A 188 5.98 -10.40 -3.89
C ALA A 188 4.98 -9.38 -3.38
N TRP A 189 5.17 -8.96 -2.13
CA TRP A 189 4.37 -7.95 -1.47
C TRP A 189 5.23 -6.74 -1.14
N HIS A 190 4.79 -5.57 -1.58
CA HIS A 190 5.39 -4.30 -1.18
C HIS A 190 4.50 -3.63 -0.13
N HIS A 191 5.01 -3.55 1.10
CA HIS A 191 4.24 -3.10 2.26
C HIS A 191 3.74 -1.65 2.13
N TYR A 192 4.61 -0.73 1.73
CA TYR A 192 4.27 0.70 1.73
C TYR A 192 3.19 1.07 0.71
N THR A 193 3.21 0.43 -0.46
CA THR A 193 2.17 0.67 -1.47
C THR A 193 0.97 -0.24 -1.30
N ALA A 194 1.02 -1.17 -0.35
CA ALA A 194 0.06 -2.25 -0.18
C ALA A 194 -0.25 -2.99 -1.50
N THR A 195 0.80 -3.32 -2.28
CA THR A 195 0.68 -3.87 -3.64
C THR A 195 1.35 -5.24 -3.77
N TRP A 196 0.63 -6.17 -4.40
CA TRP A 196 1.15 -7.44 -4.90
C TRP A 196 1.74 -7.30 -6.29
N TYR A 197 2.93 -7.86 -6.48
CA TYR A 197 3.59 -8.02 -7.77
C TYR A 197 3.65 -9.50 -8.10
N VAL A 198 3.23 -9.88 -9.31
CA VAL A 198 3.23 -11.26 -9.78
C VAL A 198 4.18 -11.34 -10.96
N GLY A 199 5.31 -12.01 -10.77
CA GLY A 199 6.27 -12.27 -11.83
C GLY A 199 5.70 -13.23 -12.87
N ASP A 200 6.08 -13.02 -14.12
CA ASP A 200 5.77 -13.94 -15.20
C ASP A 200 6.75 -15.13 -15.25
N GLU A 201 6.50 -16.05 -16.18
CA GLU A 201 7.33 -17.26 -16.35
C GLU A 201 8.72 -16.96 -16.91
N LYS A 202 8.92 -15.79 -17.52
CA LYS A 202 10.20 -15.34 -18.10
C LYS A 202 11.07 -14.60 -17.08
N GLY A 203 10.57 -14.41 -15.86
CA GLY A 203 11.25 -13.66 -14.81
C GLY A 203 11.05 -12.15 -14.90
N ILE A 204 10.12 -11.68 -15.74
CA ILE A 204 9.74 -10.28 -15.84
C ILE A 204 8.72 -9.97 -14.74
N TRP A 205 8.90 -8.82 -14.11
CA TRP A 205 8.00 -8.24 -13.13
C TRP A 205 7.11 -7.19 -13.81
N PRO A 206 5.88 -7.54 -14.20
CA PRO A 206 4.93 -6.56 -14.72
C PRO A 206 4.47 -5.60 -13.62
N CYS A 207 4.35 -4.32 -13.96
CA CYS A 207 3.64 -3.33 -13.17
C CYS A 207 2.18 -3.79 -13.01
N PRO A 208 1.67 -3.95 -11.77
CA PRO A 208 0.31 -4.45 -11.57
C PRO A 208 -0.79 -3.51 -12.10
N ALA A 209 -0.47 -2.23 -12.32
CA ALA A 209 -1.43 -1.23 -12.78
C ALA A 209 -1.50 -1.10 -14.31
N CYS A 210 -0.37 -1.16 -15.00
CA CYS A 210 -0.30 -0.90 -16.45
C CYS A 210 0.35 -2.02 -17.27
N GLY A 211 0.92 -3.05 -16.63
CA GLY A 211 1.54 -4.18 -17.31
C GLY A 211 2.95 -3.94 -17.87
N ALA A 212 3.55 -2.76 -17.67
CA ALA A 212 4.93 -2.50 -18.07
C ALA A 212 5.90 -3.51 -17.41
N GLY A 213 6.73 -4.18 -18.20
CA GLY A 213 7.60 -5.25 -17.72
C GLY A 213 8.99 -4.77 -17.30
N PHE A 214 9.50 -5.31 -16.19
CA PHE A 214 10.83 -4.99 -15.65
C PHE A 214 11.60 -6.25 -15.27
N ASP A 215 12.92 -6.24 -15.43
CA ASP A 215 13.77 -7.38 -15.05
C ASP A 215 13.91 -7.54 -13.53
N ARG A 216 13.60 -6.49 -12.78
CA ARG A 216 13.70 -6.43 -11.31
C ARG A 216 12.40 -5.90 -10.71
N ILE A 217 11.99 -6.49 -9.60
CA ILE A 217 10.82 -6.00 -8.87
C ILE A 217 11.04 -4.59 -8.32
N LEU A 218 12.27 -4.23 -7.94
CA LEU A 218 12.58 -2.89 -7.47
C LEU A 218 12.29 -1.81 -8.53
N GLU A 219 12.57 -2.10 -9.81
CA GLU A 219 12.22 -1.21 -10.92
C GLU A 219 10.71 -1.14 -11.13
N ALA A 220 10.02 -2.27 -11.01
CA ALA A 220 8.56 -2.30 -11.08
C ALA A 220 7.90 -1.49 -9.94
N VAL A 221 8.43 -1.59 -8.72
CA VAL A 221 7.98 -0.82 -7.56
C VAL A 221 8.24 0.66 -7.77
N LYS A 222 9.45 1.03 -8.20
CA LYS A 222 9.79 2.43 -8.51
C LYS A 222 8.83 3.01 -9.56
N HIS A 223 8.71 2.32 -10.70
CA HIS A 223 7.79 2.71 -11.76
C HIS A 223 6.36 2.89 -11.24
N PHE A 224 5.87 1.92 -10.45
CA PHE A 224 4.53 1.98 -9.88
C PHE A 224 4.34 3.22 -8.99
N THR A 225 5.34 3.55 -8.17
CA THR A 225 5.26 4.70 -7.25
C THR A 225 5.31 6.04 -7.97
N GLU A 226 6.00 6.13 -9.10
CA GLU A 226 6.12 7.35 -9.90
C GLU A 226 4.93 7.55 -10.83
N ARG A 227 4.38 6.47 -11.39
CA ARG A 227 3.34 6.52 -12.45
C ARG A 227 1.94 6.27 -11.94
N HIS A 228 1.79 5.64 -10.77
CA HIS A 228 0.50 5.28 -10.18
C HIS A 228 0.41 5.64 -8.68
N PRO A 229 0.80 6.86 -8.26
CA PRO A 229 0.78 7.25 -6.84
C PRO A 229 -0.63 7.30 -6.23
N GLU A 230 -1.67 7.36 -7.05
CA GLU A 230 -3.07 7.41 -6.63
C GLU A 230 -3.65 6.06 -6.19
N LEU A 231 -3.05 4.95 -6.60
CA LEU A 231 -3.59 3.61 -6.34
C LEU A 231 -3.37 3.16 -4.89
N PRO A 232 -2.19 3.31 -4.27
CA PRO A 232 -1.97 2.94 -2.86
C PRO A 232 -3.00 3.53 -1.90
N ALA A 233 -3.42 4.77 -2.14
CA ALA A 233 -4.39 5.51 -1.32
C ALA A 233 -5.78 4.86 -1.29
N ARG A 234 -6.11 3.95 -2.22
CA ARG A 234 -7.41 3.27 -2.29
C ARG A 234 -7.50 2.02 -1.40
N SER A 235 -6.42 1.72 -0.67
CA SER A 235 -6.35 0.61 0.31
C SER A 235 -6.99 1.02 1.64
N GLY A 236 -7.54 0.06 2.37
CA GLY A 236 -8.19 0.37 3.64
C GLY A 236 -9.04 -0.76 4.19
N ARG A 237 -10.01 -0.39 5.03
CA ARG A 237 -11.02 -1.30 5.56
C ARG A 237 -12.40 -0.88 5.09
N GLU A 238 -13.24 -1.86 4.83
CA GLU A 238 -14.59 -1.66 4.30
C GLU A 238 -15.54 -2.66 4.98
N TYR A 239 -16.81 -2.29 5.15
CA TYR A 239 -17.82 -3.21 5.67
C TYR A 239 -18.64 -3.76 4.51
N ILE A 240 -18.62 -5.08 4.36
CA ILE A 240 -19.36 -5.79 3.31
C ILE A 240 -20.51 -6.57 3.94
N ILE A 241 -21.74 -6.29 3.50
CA ILE A 241 -22.94 -7.01 3.96
C ILE A 241 -22.80 -8.51 3.68
N GLY A 242 -23.03 -9.37 4.67
CA GLY A 242 -22.87 -10.83 4.61
C GLY A 242 -21.44 -11.33 4.85
N VAL A 243 -20.45 -10.44 4.99
CA VAL A 243 -19.06 -10.81 5.30
C VAL A 243 -18.57 -10.13 6.59
N GLY A 244 -18.84 -8.85 6.75
CA GLY A 244 -18.40 -8.02 7.87
C GLY A 244 -17.29 -7.04 7.49
N GLU A 245 -16.48 -6.63 8.48
CA GLU A 245 -15.32 -5.76 8.28
C GLU A 245 -14.22 -6.52 7.54
N VAL A 246 -13.83 -6.03 6.37
CA VAL A 246 -12.79 -6.63 5.53
C VAL A 246 -11.66 -5.66 5.27
N SER A 247 -10.46 -6.20 5.08
CA SER A 247 -9.31 -5.40 4.60
C SER A 247 -9.25 -5.49 3.09
N ARG A 248 -9.01 -4.35 2.42
CA ARG A 248 -8.88 -4.27 0.97
C ARG A 248 -7.61 -3.53 0.57
N THR A 249 -7.06 -3.90 -0.58
CA THR A 249 -6.11 -3.09 -1.33
C THR A 249 -6.82 -2.55 -2.57
N TRP A 250 -6.13 -1.74 -3.37
CA TRP A 250 -6.63 -1.35 -4.68
C TRP A 250 -6.76 -2.52 -5.67
N GLN A 251 -6.14 -3.68 -5.37
CA GLN A 251 -6.17 -4.88 -6.21
C GLN A 251 -7.27 -5.87 -5.79
N GLY A 252 -7.97 -5.62 -4.68
CA GLY A 252 -9.05 -6.49 -4.24
C GLY A 252 -9.21 -6.58 -2.73
N TYR A 253 -9.94 -7.61 -2.31
CA TYR A 253 -10.42 -7.80 -0.94
C TYR A 253 -9.84 -9.06 -0.31
N TYR A 254 -9.38 -8.96 0.93
CA TYR A 254 -8.95 -10.12 1.70
C TYR A 254 -10.11 -10.77 2.42
N CYS A 255 -10.21 -12.09 2.31
CA CYS A 255 -11.10 -12.87 3.16
C CYS A 255 -10.67 -12.76 4.63
N PRO A 256 -11.56 -12.31 5.55
CA PRO A 256 -11.21 -12.13 6.96
C PRO A 256 -10.99 -13.45 7.72
N THR A 257 -11.33 -14.59 7.09
CA THR A 257 -11.17 -15.93 7.67
C THR A 257 -9.87 -16.59 7.23
N CYS A 258 -9.58 -16.61 5.92
CA CYS A 258 -8.43 -17.34 5.37
C CYS A 258 -7.32 -16.45 4.78
N GLY A 259 -7.57 -15.16 4.60
CA GLY A 259 -6.58 -14.19 4.11
C GLY A 259 -6.33 -14.24 2.61
N LEU A 260 -7.08 -15.04 1.83
CA LEU A 260 -6.97 -15.03 0.37
C LEU A 260 -7.51 -13.73 -0.22
N LEU A 261 -6.79 -13.19 -1.20
CA LEU A 261 -7.18 -12.01 -1.99
C LEU A 261 -8.17 -12.41 -3.11
N TYR A 262 -9.23 -11.62 -3.27
CA TYR A 262 -10.21 -11.72 -4.35
C TYR A 262 -10.35 -10.38 -5.06
N GLU A 263 -10.43 -10.41 -6.40
CA GLU A 263 -10.45 -9.20 -7.24
C GLU A 263 -11.72 -8.35 -7.08
N SER A 264 -12.82 -8.94 -6.58
CA SER A 264 -14.10 -8.26 -6.44
C SER A 264 -14.82 -8.67 -5.15
N GLU A 265 -15.72 -7.80 -4.70
CA GLU A 265 -16.63 -8.10 -3.60
C GLU A 265 -17.49 -9.34 -3.88
N VAL A 266 -17.95 -9.50 -5.12
CA VAL A 266 -18.78 -10.65 -5.53
C VAL A 266 -18.00 -11.96 -5.35
N ALA A 267 -16.77 -12.02 -5.87
CA ALA A 267 -15.91 -13.19 -5.72
C ALA A 267 -15.58 -13.48 -4.25
N LEU A 268 -15.37 -12.43 -3.44
CA LEU A 268 -15.17 -12.59 -2.00
C LEU A 268 -16.42 -13.18 -1.33
N LYS A 269 -17.62 -12.66 -1.62
CA LYS A 269 -18.88 -13.15 -1.04
C LYS A 269 -19.13 -14.62 -1.38
N GLU A 270 -18.90 -15.00 -2.63
CA GLU A 270 -19.03 -16.40 -3.07
C GLU A 270 -18.04 -17.30 -2.35
N HIS A 271 -16.77 -16.89 -2.25
CA HIS A 271 -15.79 -17.61 -1.46
C HIS A 271 -16.18 -17.70 0.01
N TYR A 272 -16.69 -16.62 0.60
CA TYR A 272 -16.97 -16.55 2.02
C TYR A 272 -18.03 -17.57 2.46
N LYS A 273 -18.98 -17.92 1.59
CA LYS A 273 -19.95 -19.01 1.79
C LYS A 273 -19.30 -20.36 2.07
N THR A 274 -18.09 -20.60 1.55
CA THR A 274 -17.35 -21.85 1.81
C THR A 274 -16.88 -21.99 3.27
N HIS A 275 -16.81 -20.88 4.02
CA HIS A 275 -16.55 -20.88 5.46
C HIS A 275 -17.82 -21.04 6.31
N GLY A 276 -18.98 -21.20 5.66
CA GLY A 276 -20.30 -21.21 6.32
C GLY A 276 -20.86 -19.82 6.62
N GLY A 277 -20.30 -18.76 6.02
CA GLY A 277 -20.80 -17.39 6.15
C GLY A 277 -21.91 -17.08 5.14
N GLY A 278 -23.06 -16.60 5.62
CA GLY A 278 -24.21 -16.15 4.83
C GLY A 278 -24.40 -14.66 4.92
#